data_AF-A0A9D0CYG4-F1
#
_entry.id   AF-A0A9D0CYG4-F1
#
_cell.length_a   1.000
_cell.length_b   1.000
_cell.length_c   1.000
_cell.angle_alpha   90.00
_cell.angle_beta   90.00
_cell.angle_gamma   90.00
#
_symmetry.space_group_name_H-M   'P 1'
#
loop_
_entity.id
_entity.type
_entity.pdbx_description
1 polymer ?
#
loop_
_entity_poly.entity_id
_entity_poly.type
_entity_poly.pdbx_seq_one_letter_code
_entity_poly.pdbx_strand_id
1 'polypeptide(L)'
;MIFLLKNRQWLKRYGGGSSAPAAARPKAPAVLLGLEVQGESLPEDVLAEVTALWQAAQRRAALSLLYRAVLTQLIACQGVAFNAGDTEADCVRRVAAATEAELSDYFQHLTHHWQRLAYAHQVPDDAAMARLCRGWQHHFGSPHECG
;
A
#
# COMPACT_ATOMS: atom_id res chain seq x y z
N MET A 1 -12.24 5.46 -19.12
CA MET A 1 -10.82 5.86 -19.21
C MET A 1 -10.63 7.04 -18.28
N ILE A 2 -10.28 6.77 -17.03
CA ILE A 2 -10.04 7.80 -16.01
C ILE A 2 -8.52 8.01 -15.92
N PHE A 3 -8.09 9.24 -16.17
CA PHE A 3 -6.70 9.68 -16.30
C PHE A 3 -6.30 10.55 -15.08
N LEU A 4 -5.00 10.46 -14.70
CA LEU A 4 -4.13 11.46 -14.04
C LEU A 4 -4.31 11.65 -12.51
N LEU A 5 -3.27 11.75 -11.68
CA LEU A 5 -2.00 12.52 -11.75
C LEU A 5 -0.86 11.74 -11.02
N LYS A 6 0.38 11.63 -11.51
CA LYS A 6 1.47 12.63 -11.62
C LYS A 6 1.96 13.20 -10.27
N ASN A 7 2.81 12.48 -9.52
CA ASN A 7 3.80 13.15 -8.65
C ASN A 7 5.04 12.29 -8.29
N ARG A 8 6.22 12.74 -8.74
CA ARG A 8 7.53 12.03 -8.76
C ARG A 8 8.30 12.06 -7.43
N GLN A 9 7.66 12.36 -6.29
CA GLN A 9 8.40 12.80 -5.09
C GLN A 9 8.44 11.78 -3.94
N TRP A 10 7.63 10.71 -3.98
CA TRP A 10 7.57 9.74 -2.89
C TRP A 10 8.59 8.59 -3.05
N LEU A 11 8.89 8.18 -4.29
CA LEU A 11 9.95 7.20 -4.62
C LEU A 11 11.36 7.67 -4.19
N LYS A 12 11.57 8.98 -4.01
CA LYS A 12 12.85 9.54 -3.58
C LYS A 12 13.12 9.41 -2.07
N ARG A 13 12.19 8.85 -1.28
CA ARG A 13 12.30 8.80 0.19
C ARG A 13 12.61 7.41 0.76
N TYR A 14 12.71 6.38 -0.08
CA TYR A 14 13.09 5.02 0.35
C TYR A 14 14.55 4.65 0.06
N GLY A 15 15.36 5.63 -0.37
CA GLY A 15 16.82 5.52 -0.36
C GLY A 15 17.41 6.27 0.84
N GLY A 16 17.68 5.54 1.93
CA GLY A 16 18.63 5.94 2.96
C GLY A 16 18.09 6.63 4.23
N GLY A 17 18.26 5.95 5.36
CA GLY A 17 18.74 6.53 6.62
C GLY A 17 17.77 7.27 7.56
N SER A 18 17.43 6.61 8.67
CA SER A 18 17.17 7.05 10.05
C SER A 18 16.61 8.45 10.42
N SER A 19 15.56 8.41 11.25
CA SER A 19 15.16 9.28 12.39
C SER A 19 15.43 10.79 12.41
N ALA A 20 14.34 11.59 12.49
CA ALA A 20 14.15 12.70 13.46
C ALA A 20 12.75 13.37 13.29
N PRO A 21 12.16 13.95 14.36
CA PRO A 21 10.85 14.60 14.33
C PRO A 21 10.98 16.12 14.08
N ALA A 22 10.14 16.71 13.21
CA ALA A 22 9.68 18.10 13.34
C ALA A 22 8.75 18.57 12.20
N ALA A 23 7.76 19.34 12.64
CA ALA A 23 7.07 20.43 11.95
C ALA A 23 6.10 20.08 10.80
N ALA A 24 4.82 20.04 11.20
CA ALA A 24 3.65 20.08 10.36
C ALA A 24 3.72 21.21 9.32
N ARG A 25 3.99 20.85 8.07
CA ARG A 25 3.53 21.59 6.90
C ARG A 25 2.36 20.79 6.35
N PRO A 26 1.15 21.35 6.18
CA PRO A 26 0.05 20.60 5.57
C PRO A 26 0.45 20.31 4.12
N LYS A 27 0.96 19.09 3.92
CA LYS A 27 1.35 18.58 2.63
C LYS A 27 0.04 18.22 1.95
N ALA A 28 -0.34 18.94 0.90
CA ALA A 28 -1.52 18.61 0.12
C ALA A 28 -1.56 17.10 -0.14
N PRO A 29 -2.69 16.42 0.10
CA PRO A 29 -2.77 14.96 -0.04
C PRO A 29 -2.35 14.60 -1.47
N ALA A 30 -1.30 13.79 -1.58
CA ALA A 30 -0.91 13.28 -2.88
C ALA A 30 -1.93 12.21 -3.25
N VAL A 31 -2.67 12.39 -4.35
CA VAL A 31 -3.58 11.34 -4.83
C VAL A 31 -2.78 10.35 -5.65
N LEU A 32 -2.60 9.12 -5.16
CA LEU A 32 -1.97 8.02 -5.90
C LEU A 32 -3.02 6.92 -6.08
N LEU A 33 -3.38 6.53 -7.31
CA LEU A 33 -4.39 5.47 -7.55
C LEU A 33 -5.74 5.74 -6.83
N GLY A 34 -6.15 7.01 -6.70
CA GLY A 34 -7.34 7.41 -5.95
C GLY A 34 -7.20 7.32 -4.41
N LEU A 35 -5.99 7.07 -3.89
CA LEU A 35 -5.63 7.09 -2.47
C LEU A 35 -5.29 8.52 -2.06
N GLU A 36 -5.96 9.08 -1.06
CA GLU A 36 -5.43 10.25 -0.35
C GLU A 36 -4.20 9.81 0.44
N VAL A 37 -3.03 9.99 -0.14
CA VAL A 37 -1.75 9.73 0.52
C VAL A 37 -1.46 10.98 1.35
N GLN A 38 -1.91 10.98 2.60
CA GLN A 38 -1.31 11.85 3.62
C GLN A 38 0.18 11.54 3.63
N GLY A 39 1.01 12.59 3.53
CA GLY A 39 2.47 12.50 3.42
C GLY A 39 3.18 11.99 4.67
N GLU A 40 2.47 11.27 5.52
CA GLU A 40 2.96 10.55 6.67
C GLU A 40 3.73 9.32 6.19
N SER A 41 4.93 9.16 6.73
CA SER A 41 5.71 7.92 6.62
C SER A 41 4.83 6.73 7.04
N LEU A 42 5.11 5.54 6.52
CA LEU A 42 4.45 4.34 7.03
C LEU A 42 4.64 4.24 8.54
N PRO A 43 3.59 3.86 9.29
CA PRO A 43 3.71 3.62 10.74
C PRO A 43 4.68 2.48 11.00
N GLU A 44 5.31 2.49 12.19
CA GLU A 44 6.20 1.42 12.63
C GLU A 44 5.47 0.07 12.69
N ASP A 45 4.21 0.08 13.15
CA ASP A 45 3.33 -1.09 13.13
C ASP A 45 2.13 -0.86 12.20
N VAL A 46 2.28 -1.33 10.95
CA VAL A 46 1.23 -1.24 9.92
C VAL A 46 -0.03 -2.00 10.32
N LEU A 47 0.08 -3.18 10.92
CA LEU A 47 -1.09 -3.99 11.24
C LEU A 47 -1.90 -3.39 12.38
N ALA A 48 -1.24 -2.85 13.40
CA ALA A 48 -1.90 -2.17 14.51
C ALA A 48 -2.71 -0.96 14.00
N GLU A 49 -2.10 -0.12 13.17
CA GLU A 49 -2.76 1.07 12.63
C GLU A 49 -3.91 0.72 11.68
N VAL A 50 -3.70 -0.25 10.79
CA VAL A 50 -4.74 -0.76 9.89
C VAL A 50 -5.94 -1.30 10.70
N THR A 51 -5.67 -2.03 11.79
CA THR A 51 -6.72 -2.55 12.67
C THR A 51 -7.46 -1.44 13.38
N ALA A 52 -6.75 -0.44 13.92
CA ALA A 52 -7.36 0.71 14.58
C ALA A 52 -8.29 1.51 13.64
N LEU A 53 -7.83 1.79 12.42
CA LEU A 53 -8.64 2.45 11.38
C LEU A 53 -9.88 1.62 11.01
N TRP A 54 -9.74 0.29 10.93
CA TRP A 54 -10.84 -0.62 10.62
C TRP A 54 -11.90 -0.61 11.72
N GLN A 55 -11.49 -0.64 13.00
CA GLN A 55 -12.39 -0.56 14.15
C GLN A 55 -13.08 0.81 14.26
N ALA A 56 -12.40 1.88 13.85
CA ALA A 56 -12.96 3.22 13.76
C ALA A 56 -13.92 3.42 12.56
N ALA A 57 -14.31 2.34 11.87
CA ALA A 57 -15.11 2.34 10.65
C ALA A 57 -14.49 3.15 9.47
N GLN A 58 -13.20 3.46 9.54
CA GLN A 58 -12.46 4.16 8.47
C GLN A 58 -11.95 3.16 7.43
N ARG A 59 -12.89 2.45 6.78
CA ARG A 59 -12.61 1.30 5.90
C ARG A 59 -11.68 1.66 4.74
N ARG A 60 -11.91 2.81 4.10
CA ARG A 60 -11.05 3.31 3.00
C ARG A 60 -9.65 3.61 3.49
N ALA A 61 -9.49 4.26 4.64
CA ALA A 61 -8.18 4.59 5.20
C ALA A 61 -7.38 3.33 5.56
N ALA A 62 -8.01 2.35 6.22
CA ALA A 62 -7.39 1.08 6.58
C ALA A 62 -6.86 0.33 5.35
N LEU A 63 -7.70 0.16 4.31
CA LEU A 63 -7.30 -0.54 3.10
C LEU A 63 -6.26 0.24 2.29
N SER A 64 -6.37 1.57 2.26
CA SER A 64 -5.39 2.46 1.62
C SER A 64 -4.01 2.33 2.26
N LEU A 65 -3.96 2.28 3.59
CA LEU A 65 -2.74 2.14 4.35
C LEU A 65 -2.07 0.80 4.06
N LEU A 66 -2.83 -0.30 4.12
CA LEU A 66 -2.31 -1.64 3.81
C LEU A 66 -1.76 -1.72 2.39
N TYR A 67 -2.50 -1.19 1.40
CA TYR A 67 -2.06 -1.17 0.01
C TYR A 67 -0.75 -0.40 -0.20
N ARG A 68 -0.63 0.80 0.40
CA ARG A 68 0.61 1.60 0.37
C ARG A 68 1.78 0.89 1.04
N ALA A 69 1.52 0.19 2.14
CA ALA A 69 2.54 -0.57 2.85
C ALA A 69 3.09 -1.70 1.97
N VAL A 70 2.21 -2.43 1.27
CA VAL A 70 2.61 -3.51 0.35
C VAL A 70 3.43 -2.96 -0.81
N LEU A 71 2.98 -1.89 -1.47
CA LEU A 71 3.77 -1.27 -2.53
C LEU A 71 5.17 -0.85 -2.05
N THR A 72 5.27 -0.30 -0.85
CA THR A 72 6.55 0.12 -0.28
C THR A 72 7.47 -1.07 -0.03
N GLN A 73 6.95 -2.16 0.54
CA GLN A 73 7.74 -3.38 0.77
C GLN A 73 8.14 -4.06 -0.55
N LEU A 74 7.28 -4.06 -1.57
CA LEU A 74 7.62 -4.58 -2.90
C LEU A 74 8.75 -3.77 -3.55
N ILE A 75 8.79 -2.45 -3.36
CA ILE A 75 9.89 -1.62 -3.84
C ILE A 75 11.17 -1.90 -3.04
N ALA A 76 11.06 -1.89 -1.71
CA ALA A 76 12.21 -1.97 -0.82
C ALA A 76 12.86 -3.36 -0.82
N CYS A 77 12.05 -4.41 -0.77
CA CYS A 77 12.55 -5.78 -0.61
C CYS A 77 12.50 -6.63 -1.86
N GLN A 78 11.58 -6.39 -2.78
CA GLN A 78 11.47 -7.18 -4.01
C GLN A 78 12.02 -6.44 -5.24
N GLY A 79 12.52 -5.21 -5.05
CA GLY A 79 13.09 -4.39 -6.13
C GLY A 79 12.10 -4.04 -7.24
N VAL A 80 10.79 -4.15 -6.99
CA VAL A 80 9.76 -3.95 -8.03
C VAL A 80 9.73 -2.48 -8.45
N ALA A 81 10.03 -2.22 -9.71
CA ALA A 81 10.02 -0.89 -10.28
C ALA A 81 8.61 -0.51 -10.77
N PHE A 82 7.91 0.33 -10.01
CA PHE A 82 6.65 0.95 -10.42
C PHE A 82 6.87 2.32 -11.08
N ASN A 83 6.08 2.61 -12.11
CA ASN A 83 6.07 3.87 -12.83
C ASN A 83 4.87 4.74 -12.45
N ALA A 84 5.04 6.05 -12.50
CA ALA A 84 3.98 7.01 -12.16
C ALA A 84 2.75 6.98 -13.08
N GLY A 85 2.83 6.26 -14.21
CA GLY A 85 1.71 6.04 -15.14
C GLY A 85 1.13 4.63 -15.09
N ASP A 86 1.64 3.76 -14.20
CA ASP A 86 1.08 2.42 -14.05
C ASP A 86 -0.33 2.50 -13.49
N THR A 87 -1.24 1.76 -14.12
CA THR A 87 -2.54 1.44 -13.54
C THR A 87 -2.40 0.36 -12.48
N GLU A 88 -3.43 0.14 -11.66
CA GLU A 88 -3.46 -0.97 -10.71
C GLU A 88 -3.24 -2.33 -11.40
N ALA A 89 -3.73 -2.49 -12.64
CA ALA A 89 -3.50 -3.69 -13.45
C ALA A 89 -2.03 -3.83 -13.90
N ASP A 90 -1.38 -2.72 -14.24
CA ASP A 90 0.06 -2.71 -14.57
C ASP A 90 0.90 -3.06 -13.34
N CYS A 91 0.54 -2.54 -12.17
CA CYS A 91 1.18 -2.92 -10.90
C CYS A 91 1.09 -4.43 -10.67
N VAL A 92 -0.09 -5.03 -10.83
CA VAL A 92 -0.27 -6.49 -10.69
C VAL A 92 0.61 -7.25 -11.67
N ARG A 93 0.64 -6.85 -12.94
CA ARG A 93 1.52 -7.47 -13.94
C ARG A 93 3.00 -7.40 -13.57
N ARG A 94 3.45 -6.26 -13.03
CA ARG A 94 4.86 -6.08 -12.62
C ARG A 94 5.22 -6.94 -11.43
N VAL A 95 4.35 -7.01 -10.43
CA VAL A 95 4.55 -7.88 -9.26
C VAL A 95 4.59 -9.34 -9.69
N ALA A 96 3.62 -9.79 -10.50
CA ALA A 96 3.60 -11.15 -11.03
C ALA A 96 4.87 -11.54 -11.82
N ALA A 97 5.53 -10.57 -12.45
CA ALA A 97 6.77 -10.81 -13.19
C ALA A 97 8.03 -10.78 -12.31
N ALA A 98 7.95 -10.20 -11.10
CA ALA A 98 9.11 -9.92 -10.25
C ALA A 98 9.12 -10.72 -8.94
N THR A 99 7.99 -11.31 -8.53
CA THR A 99 7.86 -12.03 -7.26
C THR A 99 7.39 -13.47 -7.47
N GLU A 100 7.46 -14.28 -6.41
CA GLU A 100 6.85 -15.60 -6.39
C GLU A 100 5.32 -15.56 -6.53
N ALA A 101 4.74 -16.70 -6.95
CA ALA A 101 3.32 -16.81 -7.26
C ALA A 101 2.42 -16.49 -6.05
N GLU A 102 2.84 -16.85 -4.85
CA GLU A 102 2.06 -16.62 -3.63
C GLU A 102 1.94 -15.12 -3.30
N LEU A 103 3.06 -14.38 -3.32
CA LEU A 103 3.04 -12.94 -3.11
C LEU A 103 2.29 -12.20 -4.22
N SER A 104 2.42 -12.67 -5.46
CA SER A 104 1.65 -12.13 -6.59
C SER A 104 0.15 -12.31 -6.41
N ASP A 105 -0.30 -13.50 -6.00
CA ASP A 105 -1.72 -13.79 -5.74
C ASP A 105 -2.28 -12.95 -4.60
N TYR A 106 -1.51 -12.82 -3.51
CA TYR A 106 -1.86 -11.91 -2.40
C TYR A 106 -2.03 -10.46 -2.88
N PHE A 107 -1.08 -9.94 -3.65
CA PHE A 107 -1.14 -8.57 -4.16
C PHE A 107 -2.32 -8.36 -5.12
N GLN A 108 -2.63 -9.35 -5.95
CA GLN A 108 -3.79 -9.31 -6.83
C GLN A 108 -5.11 -9.27 -6.03
N HIS A 109 -5.24 -10.11 -5.00
CA HIS A 109 -6.40 -10.11 -4.11
C HIS A 109 -6.58 -8.77 -3.39
N LEU A 110 -5.49 -8.22 -2.84
CA LEU A 110 -5.50 -6.91 -2.19
C LEU A 110 -5.91 -5.80 -3.18
N THR A 111 -5.36 -5.82 -4.39
CA THR A 111 -5.68 -4.84 -5.45
C THR A 111 -7.16 -4.91 -5.83
N HIS A 112 -7.73 -6.10 -5.94
CA HIS A 112 -9.13 -6.28 -6.25
C HIS A 112 -10.05 -5.73 -5.14
N HIS A 113 -9.73 -5.96 -3.87
CA HIS A 113 -10.45 -5.35 -2.75
C HIS A 113 -10.32 -3.82 -2.76
N TRP A 114 -9.13 -3.30 -3.06
CA TRP A 114 -8.91 -1.86 -3.21
C TRP A 114 -9.78 -1.26 -4.30
N GLN A 115 -9.76 -1.83 -5.52
CA GLN A 115 -10.57 -1.33 -6.64
C GLN A 115 -12.07 -1.34 -6.34
N ARG A 116 -12.57 -2.42 -5.72
CA ARG A 116 -13.98 -2.55 -5.33
C ARG A 116 -14.38 -1.49 -4.30
N LEU A 117 -13.54 -1.23 -3.31
CA LEU A 117 -13.81 -0.17 -2.33
C LEU A 117 -13.69 1.22 -2.96
N ALA A 118 -12.64 1.46 -3.75
CA ALA A 118 -12.28 2.77 -4.26
C ALA A 118 -13.24 3.28 -5.34
N TYR A 119 -13.66 2.40 -6.25
CA TYR A 119 -14.45 2.75 -7.43
C TYR A 119 -15.88 2.19 -7.40
N ALA A 120 -16.11 1.03 -6.78
CA ALA A 120 -17.44 0.43 -6.68
C ALA A 120 -18.12 0.67 -5.33
N HIS A 121 -17.46 1.35 -4.39
CA HIS A 121 -17.95 1.60 -3.02
C HIS A 121 -18.34 0.32 -2.27
N GLN A 122 -17.76 -0.82 -2.66
CA GLN A 122 -18.01 -2.12 -2.04
C GLN A 122 -16.99 -2.37 -0.94
N VAL A 123 -17.46 -2.38 0.29
CA VAL A 123 -16.61 -2.54 1.48
C VAL A 123 -16.31 -4.04 1.68
N PRO A 124 -15.03 -4.42 1.89
CA PRO A 124 -14.72 -5.78 2.31
C PRO A 124 -15.34 -6.08 3.68
N ASP A 125 -15.78 -7.31 3.88
CA ASP A 125 -16.21 -7.75 5.22
C ASP A 125 -15.02 -7.90 6.17
N ASP A 126 -15.31 -8.05 7.47
CA ASP A 126 -14.27 -8.16 8.49
C ASP A 126 -13.40 -9.41 8.30
N ALA A 127 -13.96 -10.50 7.75
CA ALA A 127 -13.22 -11.72 7.46
C ALA A 127 -12.21 -11.52 6.31
N ALA A 128 -12.59 -10.75 5.28
CA ALA A 128 -11.72 -10.34 4.19
C ALA A 128 -10.60 -9.45 4.70
N MET A 129 -10.91 -8.47 5.54
CA MET A 129 -9.88 -7.63 6.15
C MET A 129 -8.89 -8.47 6.98
N ALA A 130 -9.40 -9.38 7.83
CA ALA A 130 -8.55 -10.26 8.62
C ALA A 130 -7.67 -11.16 7.74
N ARG A 131 -8.18 -11.65 6.59
CA ARG A 131 -7.36 -12.39 5.61
C ARG A 131 -6.26 -11.52 5.02
N LEU A 132 -6.55 -10.28 4.64
CA LEU A 132 -5.58 -9.35 4.08
C LEU A 132 -4.46 -9.01 5.09
N CYS A 133 -4.81 -8.82 6.37
CA CYS A 133 -3.84 -8.62 7.45
C CYS A 133 -2.96 -9.86 7.69
N ARG A 134 -3.54 -11.07 7.65
CA ARG A 134 -2.75 -12.30 7.75
C ARG A 134 -1.81 -12.49 6.57
N GLY A 135 -2.25 -12.18 5.36
CA GLY A 135 -1.39 -12.22 4.18
C GLY A 135 -0.22 -11.23 4.28
N TRP A 136 -0.46 -10.03 4.81
CA TRP A 136 0.61 -9.09 5.14
C TRP A 136 1.61 -9.69 6.14
N GLN A 137 1.12 -10.25 7.24
CA GLN A 137 1.98 -10.86 8.25
C GLN A 137 2.79 -12.04 7.69
N HIS A 138 2.19 -12.82 6.79
CA HIS A 138 2.85 -13.95 6.17
C HIS A 138 4.01 -13.52 5.26
N HIS A 139 3.81 -12.49 4.43
CA HIS A 139 4.82 -12.03 3.47
C HIS A 139 5.82 -11.01 4.04
N PHE A 140 5.43 -10.22 5.06
CA PHE A 140 6.18 -9.07 5.55
C PHE A 140 6.27 -8.98 7.08
N GLY A 141 5.70 -9.93 7.82
CA GLY A 141 5.62 -9.88 9.28
C GLY A 141 6.90 -10.26 10.02
N SER A 142 7.92 -10.72 9.29
CA SER A 142 9.22 -11.03 9.89
C SER A 142 10.23 -9.94 9.53
N PRO A 143 10.99 -9.37 10.49
CA PRO A 143 11.98 -8.33 10.26
C PRO A 143 13.26 -8.83 9.56
N HIS A 144 13.16 -9.94 8.82
CA HIS A 144 14.27 -10.41 8.01
C HIS A 144 14.39 -9.47 6.83
N GLU A 145 15.36 -8.57 6.95
CA GLU A 145 16.20 -8.03 5.89
C GLU A 145 15.78 -8.53 4.52
N CYS A 146 15.29 -7.60 3.69
CA CYS A 146 15.00 -7.82 2.28
C CYS A 146 15.98 -8.85 1.68
N GLY A 147 15.49 -10.07 1.44
CA GLY A 147 16.29 -11.17 0.90
C GLY A 147 16.80 -10.89 -0.50
#